data_AF-X1VC90-F1
#
_entry.id   AF-X1VC90-F1
#
_cell.length_a   1.000
_cell.length_b   1.000
_cell.length_c   1.000
_cell.angle_alpha   90.00
_cell.angle_beta   90.00
_cell.angle_gamma   90.00
#
_symmetry.space_group_name_H-M   'P 1'
#
loop_
_entity.id
_entity.type
_entity.pdbx_description
1 polymer ?
#
loop_
_entity_poly.entity_id
_entity_poly.type
_entity_poly.pdbx_seq_one_letter_code
_entity_poly.pdbx_strand_id
1 'polypeptide(L)'
;MAGFGLKALLGMLWKYPRILLAISFVIISLLGIMGGKIGFDENLKNLRQADHDLLLLQDKVTGWLGGSTGQVLLVVEGDSESDLMELNASIHKALRELDGSDLIAGVKSISDYLPSPSQQMINIEFIGKHPEYFNMRRIERTFNEALEENGFEPSDLYDKYFEVLSKAFSTKKILPPSSVLDTEVGNLLRLFIPGKGESYKFVTYIIPKKNLWSRAETNELKKMIIRKLKDKG
;
A
#
# COMPACT_ATOMS: atom_id res chain seq x y z
N MET A 1 53.43 -39.57 3.86
CA MET A 1 54.36 -38.94 4.82
C MET A 1 53.60 -37.89 5.65
N ALA A 2 52.89 -38.30 6.71
CA ALA A 2 52.10 -37.39 7.57
C ALA A 2 52.46 -37.62 9.05
N GLY A 3 53.77 -37.63 9.37
CA GLY A 3 54.23 -38.14 10.67
C GLY A 3 55.14 -37.22 11.48
N PHE A 4 55.74 -36.19 10.89
CA PHE A 4 56.90 -35.53 11.51
C PHE A 4 56.56 -34.31 12.39
N GLY A 5 55.45 -33.62 12.16
CA GLY A 5 54.99 -32.52 13.03
C GLY A 5 53.95 -32.96 14.06
N LEU A 6 53.04 -33.86 13.68
CA LEU A 6 51.89 -34.22 14.50
C LEU A 6 52.27 -35.01 15.76
N LYS A 7 53.27 -35.90 15.68
CA LYS A 7 53.75 -36.68 16.85
C LYS A 7 54.46 -35.81 17.89
N ALA A 8 55.27 -34.85 17.46
CA ALA A 8 55.93 -33.91 18.35
C ALA A 8 54.92 -32.98 19.02
N LEU A 9 53.92 -32.52 18.25
CA LEU A 9 52.81 -31.71 18.76
C LEU A 9 52.00 -32.52 19.78
N LEU A 10 51.52 -33.72 19.45
CA LEU A 10 50.80 -34.63 20.36
C LEU A 10 51.58 -34.96 21.64
N GLY A 11 52.89 -35.21 21.54
CA GLY A 11 53.75 -35.42 22.71
C GLY A 11 53.85 -34.20 23.62
N MET A 12 53.87 -33.00 23.05
CA MET A 12 53.82 -31.74 23.79
C MET A 12 52.44 -31.49 24.43
N LEU A 13 51.34 -31.83 23.74
CA LEU A 13 49.97 -31.72 24.28
C LEU A 13 49.76 -32.63 25.51
N TRP A 14 50.33 -33.85 25.49
CA TRP A 14 50.27 -34.79 26.62
C TRP A 14 51.13 -34.37 27.81
N LYS A 15 52.24 -33.67 27.58
CA LYS A 15 53.17 -33.25 28.64
C LYS A 15 52.66 -32.02 29.41
N TYR A 16 51.82 -31.19 28.80
CA TYR A 16 51.30 -29.95 29.42
C TYR A 16 49.78 -29.78 29.25
N PRO A 17 48.95 -30.71 29.77
CA PRO A 17 47.50 -30.69 29.59
C PRO A 17 46.84 -29.45 30.19
N ARG A 18 47.38 -28.92 31.31
CA ARG A 18 46.87 -27.70 31.95
C ARG A 18 47.10 -26.44 31.11
N ILE A 19 48.25 -26.36 30.43
CA ILE A 19 48.58 -25.21 29.55
C ILE A 19 47.67 -25.24 28.32
N LEU A 20 47.43 -26.43 27.76
CA LEU A 20 46.49 -26.59 26.66
C LEU A 20 45.07 -26.18 27.03
N LEU A 21 44.59 -26.61 28.20
CA LEU A 21 43.27 -26.19 28.70
C LEU A 21 43.19 -24.67 28.87
N ALA A 22 44.24 -24.04 29.41
CA ALA A 22 44.30 -22.59 29.56
C ALA A 22 44.27 -21.87 28.20
N ILE A 23 45.06 -22.32 27.22
CA ILE A 23 45.09 -21.74 25.87
C ILE A 23 43.74 -21.92 25.16
N SER A 24 43.17 -23.12 25.19
CA SER A 24 41.85 -23.40 24.61
C SER A 24 40.76 -22.54 25.26
N PHE A 25 40.80 -22.39 26.58
CA PHE A 25 39.88 -21.52 27.30
C PHE A 25 40.00 -20.07 26.83
N VAL A 26 41.23 -19.54 26.73
CA VAL A 26 41.48 -18.18 26.22
C VAL A 26 40.96 -18.00 24.79
N ILE A 27 41.19 -18.98 23.90
CA ILE A 27 40.70 -18.94 22.52
C ILE A 27 39.16 -18.98 22.48
N ILE A 28 38.53 -19.86 23.26
CA ILE A 28 37.06 -19.95 23.35
C ILE A 28 36.46 -18.66 23.92
N SER A 29 37.06 -18.08 24.95
CA SER A 29 36.62 -16.80 25.51
C SER A 29 36.75 -15.67 24.48
N LEU A 30 37.85 -15.61 23.73
CA LEU A 30 38.06 -14.62 22.68
C LEU A 30 37.03 -14.78 21.55
N LEU A 31 36.79 -16.02 21.11
CA LEU A 31 35.77 -16.35 20.11
C LEU A 31 34.36 -16.05 20.61
N GLY A 32 34.06 -16.27 21.89
CA GLY A 32 32.78 -15.90 22.51
C GLY A 32 32.55 -14.38 22.51
N ILE A 33 33.58 -13.59 22.84
CA ILE A 33 33.54 -12.12 22.78
C ILE A 33 33.34 -11.64 21.33
N MET A 34 34.04 -12.24 20.36
CA MET A 34 33.86 -11.94 18.94
C MET A 34 32.51 -12.38 18.41
N GLY A 35 31.98 -13.51 18.89
CA GLY A 35 30.67 -14.03 18.55
C GLY A 35 29.54 -13.08 18.92
N GLY A 36 29.69 -12.32 20.03
CA GLY A 36 28.76 -11.26 20.41
C GLY A 36 28.68 -10.09 19.42
N LYS A 37 29.63 -9.97 18.48
CA LYS A 37 29.62 -8.95 17.42
C LYS A 37 29.08 -9.46 16.09
N ILE A 38 28.63 -10.72 16.01
CA ILE A 38 27.97 -11.25 14.82
C ILE A 38 26.59 -10.59 14.72
N GLY A 39 26.46 -9.62 13.83
CA GLY A 39 25.19 -9.04 13.44
C GLY A 39 24.54 -9.88 12.35
N PHE A 40 23.24 -10.14 12.47
CA PHE A 40 22.46 -10.69 11.36
C PHE A 40 22.08 -9.55 10.42
N ASP A 41 22.39 -9.74 9.14
CA ASP A 41 21.97 -8.79 8.12
C ASP A 41 20.47 -8.99 7.84
N GLU A 42 19.66 -8.03 8.30
CA GLU A 42 18.22 -8.02 8.06
C GLU A 42 17.84 -7.31 6.76
N ASN A 43 18.82 -6.84 5.97
CA ASN A 43 18.58 -6.18 4.71
C ASN A 43 18.46 -7.21 3.58
N LEU A 44 17.25 -7.37 3.05
CA LEU A 44 16.98 -8.31 1.96
C LEU A 44 17.77 -7.98 0.68
N LYS A 45 18.21 -6.72 0.51
CA LYS A 45 19.07 -6.31 -0.62
C LYS A 45 20.43 -7.00 -0.57
N ASN A 46 20.97 -7.22 0.62
CA ASN A 46 22.31 -7.79 0.82
C ASN A 46 22.34 -9.32 0.63
N LEU A 47 21.17 -9.97 0.61
CA LEU A 47 21.02 -11.39 0.27
C LEU A 47 21.01 -11.64 -1.25
N ARG A 48 20.99 -10.60 -2.07
CA ARG A 48 21.08 -10.68 -3.55
C ARG A 48 22.48 -10.27 -4.01
N GLN A 49 22.93 -10.83 -5.14
CA GLN A 49 24.20 -10.43 -5.75
C GLN A 49 24.16 -8.95 -6.12
N ALA A 50 25.12 -8.18 -5.59
CA ALA A 50 25.13 -6.71 -5.66
C ALA A 50 25.33 -6.14 -7.09
N ASP A 51 25.91 -6.93 -8.01
CA ASP A 51 26.31 -6.49 -9.35
C ASP A 51 25.31 -6.85 -10.46
N HIS A 52 24.00 -6.70 -10.21
CA HIS A 52 23.01 -6.85 -11.27
C HIS A 52 22.50 -5.48 -11.75
N ASP A 53 22.69 -5.20 -13.03
CA ASP A 53 22.20 -3.99 -13.74
C ASP A 53 20.71 -3.71 -13.48
N LEU A 54 19.95 -4.77 -13.22
CA LEU A 54 18.54 -4.73 -12.81
C LEU A 54 18.29 -3.92 -11.53
N LEU A 55 19.16 -4.00 -10.52
CA LEU A 55 18.99 -3.25 -9.26
C LEU A 55 19.28 -1.76 -9.47
N LEU A 56 20.30 -1.44 -10.26
CA LEU A 56 20.62 -0.06 -10.62
C LEU A 56 19.48 0.55 -11.46
N LEU A 57 18.88 -0.23 -12.36
CA LEU A 57 17.71 0.20 -13.12
C LEU A 57 16.49 0.38 -12.22
N GLN A 58 16.22 -0.54 -11.30
CA GLN A 58 15.13 -0.42 -10.33
C GLN A 58 15.30 0.84 -9.47
N ASP A 59 16.49 1.09 -8.93
CA ASP A 59 16.77 2.27 -8.10
C ASP A 59 16.61 3.57 -8.93
N LYS A 60 17.03 3.58 -10.21
CA LYS A 60 16.78 4.71 -11.14
C LYS A 60 15.30 4.94 -11.40
N VAL A 61 14.53 3.87 -11.65
CA VAL A 61 13.09 3.96 -11.90
C VAL A 61 12.33 4.41 -10.64
N THR A 62 12.68 3.86 -9.47
CA THR A 62 12.17 4.31 -8.16
C THR A 62 12.45 5.80 -7.94
N GLY A 63 13.68 6.25 -8.22
CA GLY A 63 14.06 7.66 -8.11
C GLY A 63 13.30 8.57 -9.09
N TRP A 64 13.11 8.12 -10.33
CA TRP A 64 12.38 8.88 -11.35
C TRP A 64 10.87 8.97 -11.07
N LEU A 65 10.26 7.88 -10.60
CA LEU A 65 8.83 7.83 -10.27
C LEU A 65 8.52 8.46 -8.89
N GLY A 66 9.55 8.81 -8.11
CA GLY A 66 9.38 9.45 -6.80
C GLY A 66 8.78 8.55 -5.72
N GLY A 67 8.82 7.23 -5.90
CA GLY A 67 8.21 6.27 -4.98
C GLY A 67 8.73 4.84 -5.17
N SER A 68 8.68 4.07 -4.08
CA SER A 68 9.03 2.65 -4.00
C SER A 68 8.22 1.81 -4.99
N THR A 69 8.88 0.85 -5.64
CA THR A 69 8.18 -0.17 -6.44
C THR A 69 7.45 -1.18 -5.57
N GLY A 70 7.87 -1.34 -4.31
CA GLY A 70 7.17 -2.13 -3.30
C GLY A 70 6.04 -1.32 -2.67
N GLN A 71 4.87 -1.93 -2.49
CA GLN A 71 3.70 -1.33 -1.86
C GLN A 71 3.42 -2.01 -0.52
N VAL A 72 2.97 -1.23 0.46
CA VAL A 72 2.48 -1.75 1.74
C VAL A 72 0.97 -1.82 1.67
N LEU A 73 0.42 -2.99 1.97
CA LEU A 73 -1.02 -3.23 1.96
C LEU A 73 -1.57 -3.07 3.37
N LEU A 74 -2.51 -2.14 3.54
CA LEU A 74 -3.35 -2.05 4.73
C LEU A 74 -4.68 -2.73 4.42
N VAL A 75 -4.92 -3.86 5.07
CA VAL A 75 -6.17 -4.62 4.92
C VAL A 75 -7.08 -4.32 6.10
N VAL A 76 -8.32 -3.96 5.81
CA VAL A 76 -9.37 -3.75 6.80
C VAL A 76 -10.44 -4.79 6.55
N GLU A 77 -10.94 -5.41 7.62
CA GLU A 77 -11.96 -6.46 7.55
C GLU A 77 -13.16 -6.08 8.42
N GLY A 78 -14.36 -6.50 8.01
CA GLY A 78 -15.59 -6.28 8.78
C GLY A 78 -16.76 -7.09 8.25
N ASP A 79 -17.84 -7.14 9.04
CA ASP A 79 -19.03 -7.95 8.74
C ASP A 79 -20.07 -7.18 7.91
N SER A 80 -19.89 -5.86 7.78
CA SER A 80 -20.80 -4.93 7.12
C SER A 80 -20.05 -4.11 6.09
N GLU A 81 -20.49 -4.19 4.84
CA GLU A 81 -19.90 -3.44 3.72
C GLU A 81 -20.01 -1.92 3.96
N SER A 82 -21.13 -1.45 4.53
CA SER A 82 -21.35 -0.05 4.86
C SER A 82 -20.38 0.46 5.93
N ASP A 83 -20.23 -0.27 7.03
CA ASP A 83 -19.34 0.14 8.13
C ASP A 83 -17.87 0.09 7.68
N LEU A 84 -17.53 -0.91 6.87
CA LEU A 84 -16.19 -1.04 6.30
C LEU A 84 -15.86 0.13 5.35
N MET A 85 -16.84 0.62 4.58
CA MET A 85 -16.66 1.80 3.74
C MET A 85 -16.42 3.06 4.57
N GLU A 86 -17.13 3.26 5.68
CA GLU A 86 -16.90 4.39 6.59
C GLU A 86 -15.52 4.33 7.22
N LEU A 87 -15.15 3.16 7.74
CA LEU A 87 -13.84 2.95 8.34
C LEU A 87 -12.73 3.20 7.31
N ASN A 88 -12.88 2.66 6.09
CA ASN A 88 -11.91 2.86 5.03
C ASN A 88 -11.81 4.34 4.60
N ALA A 89 -12.92 5.07 4.55
CA ALA A 89 -12.90 6.50 4.25
C ALA A 89 -12.19 7.32 5.34
N SER A 90 -12.41 6.99 6.62
CA SER A 90 -11.69 7.61 7.74
C SER A 90 -10.18 7.34 7.68
N ILE A 91 -9.80 6.08 7.46
CA ILE A 91 -8.41 5.66 7.26
C ILE A 91 -7.79 6.39 6.07
N HIS A 92 -8.47 6.39 4.92
CA HIS A 92 -7.99 7.04 3.72
C HIS A 92 -7.76 8.54 3.94
N LYS A 93 -8.70 9.24 4.58
CA LYS A 93 -8.54 10.65 4.93
C LYS A 93 -7.32 10.88 5.83
N ALA A 94 -7.11 10.04 6.85
CA ALA A 94 -5.96 10.15 7.75
C ALA A 94 -4.62 9.88 7.02
N LEU A 95 -4.60 8.91 6.10
CA LEU A 95 -3.41 8.57 5.31
C LEU A 95 -3.12 9.60 4.22
N ARG A 96 -4.13 10.23 3.62
CA ARG A 96 -3.97 11.34 2.66
C ARG A 96 -3.28 12.55 3.27
N GLU A 97 -3.42 12.78 4.57
CA GLU A 97 -2.66 13.82 5.27
C GLU A 97 -1.15 13.51 5.35
N LEU A 98 -0.73 12.26 5.06
CA LEU A 98 0.66 11.85 4.96
C LEU A 98 1.15 11.75 3.52
N ASP A 99 0.29 12.02 2.54
CA ASP A 99 0.63 11.97 1.13
C ASP A 99 1.70 13.03 0.79
N GLY A 100 2.75 12.62 0.09
CA GLY A 100 3.92 13.47 -0.19
C GLY A 100 4.83 13.78 1.00
N SER A 101 4.61 13.17 2.16
CA SER A 101 5.54 13.25 3.31
C SER A 101 6.90 12.59 3.02
N ASP A 102 7.84 12.65 3.96
CA ASP A 102 9.16 12.03 3.79
C ASP A 102 9.12 10.49 3.71
N LEU A 103 8.04 9.87 4.17
CA LEU A 103 7.92 8.41 4.25
C LEU A 103 6.92 7.82 3.24
N ILE A 104 5.89 8.57 2.84
CA ILE A 104 4.83 8.10 1.92
C ILE A 104 4.83 8.99 0.68
N ALA A 105 4.96 8.37 -0.48
CA ALA A 105 4.86 9.01 -1.79
C ALA A 105 3.42 8.98 -2.36
N GLY A 106 2.57 8.09 -1.86
CA GLY A 106 1.20 7.97 -2.36
C GLY A 106 0.33 7.03 -1.54
N VAL A 107 -0.98 7.25 -1.62
CA VAL A 107 -2.00 6.37 -1.05
C VAL A 107 -3.09 6.15 -2.09
N LYS A 108 -3.46 4.89 -2.35
CA LYS A 108 -4.57 4.53 -3.24
C LYS A 108 -5.60 3.69 -2.49
N SER A 109 -6.86 4.08 -2.56
CA SER A 109 -7.95 3.40 -1.84
C SER A 109 -9.23 3.34 -2.66
N ILE A 110 -10.14 2.44 -2.30
CA ILE A 110 -11.49 2.41 -2.88
C ILE A 110 -12.24 3.73 -2.66
N SER A 111 -11.93 4.45 -1.57
CA SER A 111 -12.53 5.75 -1.25
C SER A 111 -12.19 6.87 -2.23
N ASP A 112 -11.20 6.69 -3.12
CA ASP A 112 -10.93 7.61 -4.23
C ASP A 112 -12.02 7.54 -5.33
N TYR A 113 -12.74 6.42 -5.41
CA TYR A 113 -13.71 6.13 -6.48
C TYR A 113 -15.14 6.01 -5.96
N LEU A 114 -15.30 5.44 -4.77
CA LEU A 114 -16.59 5.19 -4.15
C LEU A 114 -16.67 5.90 -2.78
N PRO A 115 -17.45 6.98 -2.66
CA PRO A 115 -17.59 7.72 -1.39
C PRO A 115 -18.20 6.86 -0.28
N SER A 116 -17.95 7.23 0.98
CA SER A 116 -18.55 6.54 2.13
C SER A 116 -20.08 6.74 2.18
N PRO A 117 -20.83 5.85 2.84
CA PRO A 117 -22.28 5.96 3.00
C PRO A 117 -22.75 7.34 3.47
N SER A 118 -22.07 7.94 4.45
CA SER A 118 -22.36 9.27 4.98
C SER A 118 -22.14 10.35 3.93
N GLN A 119 -21.05 10.26 3.17
CA GLN A 119 -20.80 11.21 2.09
C GLN A 119 -21.81 11.05 0.94
N GLN A 120 -22.20 9.81 0.61
CA GLN A 120 -23.25 9.55 -0.37
C GLN A 120 -24.58 10.14 0.08
N MET A 121 -24.94 10.02 1.37
CA MET A 121 -26.15 10.62 1.93
C MET A 121 -26.15 12.15 1.80
N ILE A 122 -25.03 12.80 2.14
CA ILE A 122 -24.84 14.25 1.96
C ILE A 122 -25.05 14.64 0.48
N ASN A 123 -24.48 13.87 -0.44
CA ASN A 123 -24.62 14.13 -1.88
C ASN A 123 -26.07 13.96 -2.36
N ILE A 124 -26.76 12.90 -1.91
CA ILE A 124 -28.18 12.64 -2.23
C ILE A 124 -29.05 13.78 -1.70
N GLU A 125 -28.81 14.22 -0.46
CA GLU A 125 -29.54 15.34 0.15
C GLU A 125 -29.30 16.65 -0.62
N PHE A 126 -28.05 16.92 -0.99
CA PHE A 126 -27.68 18.09 -1.78
C PHE A 126 -28.40 18.11 -3.14
N ILE A 127 -28.40 16.97 -3.86
CA ILE A 127 -29.12 16.83 -5.13
C ILE A 127 -30.63 17.08 -4.94
N GLY A 128 -31.21 16.53 -3.87
CA GLY A 128 -32.64 16.70 -3.56
C GLY A 128 -33.03 18.14 -3.18
N LYS A 129 -32.14 18.87 -2.49
CA LYS A 129 -32.36 20.27 -2.09
C LYS A 129 -32.15 21.26 -3.23
N HIS A 130 -31.37 20.88 -4.24
CA HIS A 130 -30.98 21.75 -5.35
C HIS A 130 -31.37 21.21 -6.73
N PRO A 131 -32.65 20.85 -6.97
CA PRO A 131 -33.08 20.29 -8.26
C PRO A 131 -32.82 21.24 -9.44
N GLU A 132 -32.71 22.54 -9.19
CA GLU A 132 -32.31 23.54 -10.17
C GLU A 132 -30.93 23.29 -10.74
N TYR A 133 -29.97 22.77 -9.96
CA TYR A 133 -28.62 22.49 -10.46
C TYR A 133 -28.56 21.20 -11.30
N PHE A 134 -29.44 20.25 -11.03
CA PHE A 134 -29.46 18.92 -11.64
C PHE A 134 -30.59 18.73 -12.67
N ASN A 135 -31.10 19.84 -13.23
CA ASN A 135 -32.14 19.79 -14.26
C ASN A 135 -31.57 19.25 -15.58
N MET A 136 -31.94 18.01 -15.94
CA MET A 136 -31.40 17.31 -17.10
C MET A 136 -31.67 18.05 -18.42
N ARG A 137 -32.88 18.57 -18.62
CA ARG A 137 -33.20 19.33 -19.86
C ARG A 137 -32.33 20.57 -20.02
N ARG A 138 -32.04 21.26 -18.90
CA ARG A 138 -31.15 22.42 -18.92
C ARG A 138 -29.72 22.00 -19.26
N ILE A 139 -29.22 20.95 -18.61
CA ILE A 139 -27.85 20.44 -18.81
C ILE A 139 -27.66 19.99 -20.26
N GLU A 140 -28.60 19.22 -20.81
CA GLU A 140 -28.59 18.75 -22.19
C GLU A 140 -28.60 19.91 -23.19
N ARG A 141 -29.49 20.89 -22.99
CA ARG A 141 -29.53 22.10 -23.82
C ARG A 141 -28.21 22.86 -23.78
N THR A 142 -27.67 23.14 -22.59
CA THR A 142 -26.40 23.87 -22.46
C THR A 142 -25.21 23.10 -23.04
N PHE A 143 -25.22 21.77 -22.97
CA PHE A 143 -24.21 20.94 -23.63
C PHE A 143 -24.31 21.03 -25.16
N ASN A 144 -25.51 20.92 -25.73
CA ASN A 144 -25.72 21.03 -27.17
C ASN A 144 -25.40 22.43 -27.70
N GLU A 145 -25.80 23.50 -27.00
CA GLU A 145 -25.41 24.88 -27.30
C GLU A 145 -23.87 25.03 -27.34
N ALA A 146 -23.17 24.47 -26.35
CA ALA A 146 -21.71 24.50 -26.32
C ALA A 146 -21.07 23.67 -27.46
N LEU A 147 -21.67 22.55 -27.87
CA LEU A 147 -21.20 21.79 -29.03
C LEU A 147 -21.31 22.63 -30.31
N GLU A 148 -22.47 23.23 -30.56
CA GLU A 148 -22.71 24.08 -31.75
C GLU A 148 -21.76 25.26 -31.80
N GLU A 149 -21.59 25.97 -30.68
CA GLU A 149 -20.68 27.12 -30.58
C GLU A 149 -19.22 26.75 -30.89
N ASN A 150 -18.83 25.50 -30.66
CA ASN A 150 -17.48 24.99 -30.94
C ASN A 150 -17.38 24.25 -32.29
N GLY A 151 -18.41 24.32 -33.13
CA GLY A 151 -18.41 23.73 -34.46
C GLY A 151 -18.63 22.22 -34.49
N PHE A 152 -19.12 21.63 -33.40
CA PHE A 152 -19.58 20.25 -33.36
C PHE A 152 -21.07 20.19 -33.71
N GLU A 153 -21.47 19.13 -34.42
CA GLU A 153 -22.87 18.88 -34.75
C GLU A 153 -23.58 18.23 -33.56
N PRO A 154 -24.71 18.78 -33.07
CA PRO A 154 -25.54 18.09 -32.09
C PRO A 154 -25.99 16.75 -32.65
N SER A 155 -25.74 15.68 -31.92
CA SER A 155 -26.15 14.34 -32.31
C SER A 155 -26.77 13.59 -31.13
N ASP A 156 -27.59 12.61 -31.47
CA ASP A 156 -28.24 11.66 -30.55
C ASP A 156 -27.25 10.68 -29.90
N LEU A 157 -25.95 10.75 -30.26
CA LEU A 157 -24.89 9.92 -29.69
C LEU A 157 -24.78 10.05 -28.17
N TYR A 158 -25.24 11.17 -27.60
CA TYR A 158 -25.17 11.47 -26.17
C TYR A 158 -26.47 11.18 -25.40
N ASP A 159 -27.57 10.82 -26.07
CA ASP A 159 -28.87 10.59 -25.43
C ASP A 159 -28.79 9.50 -24.36
N LYS A 160 -28.04 8.43 -24.66
CA LYS A 160 -27.81 7.33 -23.70
C LYS A 160 -27.03 7.80 -22.47
N TYR A 161 -26.09 8.73 -22.65
CA TYR A 161 -25.35 9.32 -21.52
C TYR A 161 -26.30 10.13 -20.64
N PHE A 162 -27.17 10.95 -21.22
CA PHE A 162 -28.14 11.74 -20.48
C PHE A 162 -29.22 10.88 -19.80
N GLU A 163 -29.63 9.76 -20.41
CA GLU A 163 -30.52 8.79 -19.77
C GLU A 163 -29.87 8.20 -18.50
N VAL A 164 -28.59 7.80 -18.59
CA VAL A 164 -27.83 7.27 -17.45
C VAL A 164 -27.64 8.34 -16.37
N LEU A 165 -27.29 9.56 -16.77
CA LEU A 165 -27.11 10.68 -15.84
C LEU A 165 -28.42 11.06 -15.12
N SER A 166 -29.55 11.06 -15.85
CA SER A 166 -30.87 11.27 -15.27
C SER A 166 -31.24 10.20 -14.24
N LYS A 167 -30.91 8.93 -14.51
CA LYS A 167 -31.08 7.83 -13.54
C LYS A 167 -30.19 8.00 -12.32
N ALA A 168 -28.94 8.46 -12.51
CA ALA A 168 -28.01 8.73 -11.43
C ALA A 168 -28.55 9.82 -10.48
N PHE A 169 -29.00 10.97 -11.00
CA PHE A 169 -29.58 12.04 -10.17
C PHE A 169 -30.91 11.67 -9.50
N SER A 170 -31.62 10.67 -10.02
CA SER A 170 -32.87 10.17 -9.41
C SER A 170 -32.63 9.13 -8.32
N THR A 171 -31.40 8.63 -8.16
CA THR A 171 -31.08 7.57 -7.22
C THR A 171 -31.04 8.10 -5.79
N LYS A 172 -31.83 7.47 -4.90
CA LYS A 172 -31.91 7.82 -3.46
C LYS A 172 -31.28 6.78 -2.54
N LYS A 173 -30.65 5.75 -3.10
CA LYS A 173 -30.08 4.63 -2.35
C LYS A 173 -28.57 4.80 -2.23
N ILE A 174 -28.03 4.46 -1.07
CA ILE A 174 -26.59 4.28 -0.89
C ILE A 174 -26.15 3.10 -1.78
N LEU A 175 -25.06 3.30 -2.51
CA LEU A 175 -24.44 2.32 -3.39
C LEU A 175 -23.26 1.67 -2.67
N PRO A 176 -23.41 0.42 -2.20
CA PRO A 176 -22.27 -0.37 -1.76
C PRO A 176 -21.46 -0.89 -2.96
N PRO A 177 -20.17 -1.23 -2.77
CA PRO A 177 -19.33 -1.80 -3.83
C PRO A 177 -19.96 -3.00 -4.53
N SER A 178 -20.64 -3.88 -3.80
CA SER A 178 -21.39 -5.02 -4.34
C SER A 178 -22.40 -4.64 -5.43
N SER A 179 -22.93 -3.41 -5.41
CA SER A 179 -23.88 -2.92 -6.43
C SER A 179 -23.22 -2.49 -7.74
N VAL A 180 -21.89 -2.31 -7.75
CA VAL A 180 -21.14 -1.83 -8.93
C VAL A 180 -20.10 -2.84 -9.43
N LEU A 181 -19.89 -3.96 -8.71
CA LEU A 181 -18.91 -4.98 -9.05
C LEU A 181 -19.13 -5.71 -10.38
N ASP A 182 -20.37 -5.73 -10.88
CA ASP A 182 -20.75 -6.34 -12.16
C ASP A 182 -20.77 -5.34 -13.33
N THR A 183 -20.37 -4.09 -13.07
CA THR A 183 -20.23 -3.04 -14.09
C THR A 183 -18.77 -2.93 -14.57
N GLU A 184 -18.52 -2.17 -15.64
CA GLU A 184 -17.15 -1.88 -16.10
C GLU A 184 -16.28 -1.25 -15.01
N VAL A 185 -16.86 -0.38 -14.17
CA VAL A 185 -16.19 0.24 -13.02
C VAL A 185 -15.83 -0.81 -11.96
N GLY A 186 -16.62 -1.88 -11.86
CA GLY A 186 -16.37 -3.00 -10.95
C GLY A 186 -15.00 -3.62 -11.15
N ASN A 187 -14.49 -3.71 -12.38
CA ASN A 187 -13.15 -4.25 -12.66
C ASN A 187 -12.05 -3.42 -12.02
N LEU A 188 -12.21 -2.09 -11.97
CA LEU A 188 -11.26 -1.20 -11.30
C LEU A 188 -11.36 -1.34 -9.77
N LEU A 189 -12.58 -1.48 -9.23
CA LEU A 189 -12.80 -1.63 -7.80
C LEU A 189 -12.30 -2.96 -7.23
N ARG A 190 -12.26 -4.03 -8.04
CA ARG A 190 -11.73 -5.35 -7.64
C ARG A 190 -10.27 -5.29 -7.17
N LEU A 191 -9.50 -4.30 -7.60
CA LEU A 191 -8.14 -4.08 -7.09
C LEU A 191 -8.13 -3.82 -5.58
N PHE A 192 -9.19 -3.21 -5.04
CA PHE A 192 -9.28 -2.85 -3.63
C PHE A 192 -10.12 -3.84 -2.81
N ILE A 193 -10.74 -4.85 -3.45
CA ILE A 193 -11.65 -5.81 -2.82
C ILE A 193 -11.09 -7.22 -3.06
N PRO A 194 -10.29 -7.76 -2.11
CA PRO A 194 -9.65 -9.05 -2.27
C PRO A 194 -10.65 -10.21 -2.09
N GLY A 195 -11.38 -10.55 -3.15
CA GLY A 195 -12.20 -11.75 -3.28
C GLY A 195 -13.34 -11.90 -2.26
N LYS A 196 -14.17 -12.95 -2.42
CA LYS A 196 -15.21 -13.31 -1.45
C LYS A 196 -14.63 -14.27 -0.40
N GLY A 197 -14.65 -13.87 0.86
CA GLY A 197 -14.39 -14.72 2.03
C GLY A 197 -15.57 -14.67 3.00
N GLU A 198 -15.39 -15.16 4.24
CA GLU A 198 -16.43 -15.10 5.29
C GLU A 198 -16.74 -13.67 5.78
N SER A 199 -15.78 -12.74 5.60
CA SER A 199 -15.90 -11.32 5.95
C SER A 199 -15.64 -10.42 4.74
N TYR A 200 -16.15 -9.19 4.78
CA TYR A 200 -15.80 -8.16 3.79
C TYR A 200 -14.41 -7.62 4.09
N LYS A 201 -13.63 -7.36 3.02
CA LYS A 201 -12.27 -6.85 3.14
C LYS A 201 -12.05 -5.73 2.14
N PHE A 202 -11.35 -4.67 2.56
CA PHE A 202 -10.80 -3.65 1.67
C PHE A 202 -9.30 -3.54 1.84
N VAL A 203 -8.62 -3.25 0.73
CA VAL A 203 -7.17 -3.03 0.67
C VAL A 203 -6.92 -1.58 0.34
N THR A 204 -6.14 -0.91 1.17
CA THR A 204 -5.53 0.38 0.87
C THR A 204 -4.05 0.18 0.56
N TYR A 205 -3.62 0.69 -0.59
CA TYR A 205 -2.24 0.60 -1.05
C TYR A 205 -1.48 1.84 -0.60
N ILE A 206 -0.45 1.65 0.21
CA ILE A 206 0.45 2.70 0.67
C ILE A 206 1.74 2.55 -0.11
N ILE A 207 2.16 3.62 -0.79
CA ILE A 207 3.37 3.67 -1.60
C ILE A 207 4.43 4.41 -0.79
N PRO A 208 5.44 3.71 -0.24
CA PRO A 208 6.55 4.35 0.46
C PRO A 208 7.37 5.21 -0.49
N LYS A 209 8.03 6.25 0.02
CA LYS A 209 8.92 7.11 -0.79
C LYS A 209 10.23 6.42 -1.18
N LYS A 210 10.68 5.47 -0.36
CA LYS A 210 11.87 4.64 -0.58
C LYS A 210 11.54 3.16 -0.43
N ASN A 211 12.29 2.32 -1.12
CA ASN A 211 12.17 0.87 -0.97
C ASN A 211 12.47 0.45 0.49
N LEU A 212 11.60 -0.36 1.08
CA LEU A 212 11.70 -0.82 2.47
C LEU A 212 12.50 -2.13 2.54
N TRP A 213 13.82 -2.03 2.47
CA TRP A 213 14.67 -3.23 2.39
C TRP A 213 15.03 -3.83 3.75
N SER A 214 14.93 -3.02 4.82
CA SER A 214 15.21 -3.45 6.18
C SER A 214 13.94 -3.54 7.04
N ARG A 215 14.03 -4.38 8.08
CA ARG A 215 12.98 -4.49 9.09
C ARG A 215 12.80 -3.19 9.87
N ALA A 216 13.88 -2.44 10.11
CA ALA A 216 13.84 -1.15 10.79
C ALA A 216 12.98 -0.13 10.03
N GLU A 217 13.20 0.01 8.72
CA GLU A 217 12.43 0.92 7.86
C GLU A 217 10.96 0.51 7.77
N THR A 218 10.71 -0.80 7.65
CA THR A 218 9.34 -1.33 7.66
C THR A 218 8.63 -1.01 8.98
N ASN A 219 9.32 -1.17 10.11
CA ASN A 219 8.79 -0.89 11.44
C ASN A 219 8.54 0.61 11.67
N GLU A 220 9.42 1.47 11.15
CA GLU A 220 9.26 2.92 11.22
C GLU A 220 7.99 3.37 10.49
N LEU A 221 7.81 2.94 9.24
CA LEU A 221 6.60 3.22 8.47
C LEU A 221 5.35 2.69 9.17
N LYS A 222 5.39 1.45 9.67
CA LYS A 222 4.29 0.85 10.44
C LYS A 222 3.92 1.68 11.66
N LYS A 223 4.91 2.09 12.47
CA LYS A 223 4.68 2.90 13.68
C LYS A 223 4.05 4.25 13.34
N MET A 224 4.51 4.89 12.26
CA MET A 224 3.93 6.16 11.80
C MET A 224 2.47 5.99 11.38
N ILE A 225 2.16 4.97 10.57
CA ILE A 225 0.77 4.68 10.16
C ILE A 225 -0.11 4.43 11.38
N ILE A 226 0.32 3.56 12.30
CA ILE A 226 -0.44 3.26 13.52
C ILE A 226 -0.66 4.52 14.36
N ARG A 227 0.37 5.36 14.54
CA ARG A 227 0.24 6.62 15.28
C ARG A 227 -0.80 7.52 14.62
N LYS A 228 -0.71 7.71 13.30
CA LYS A 228 -1.64 8.57 12.55
C LYS A 228 -3.09 8.09 12.66
N LEU A 229 -3.31 6.78 12.61
CA LEU A 229 -4.64 6.19 12.75
C LEU A 229 -5.17 6.30 14.19
N LYS A 230 -4.31 6.22 15.21
CA LYS A 230 -4.69 6.40 16.62
C LYS A 230 -5.02 7.85 16.97
N ASP A 231 -4.33 8.82 16.39
CA ASP A 231 -4.58 10.24 16.67
C ASP A 231 -5.95 10.73 16.12
N LYS A 232 -6.67 9.90 15.36
CA LYS A 232 -7.97 10.18 14.73
C LYS A 232 -9.12 9.30 15.23
N GLY A 233 -8.84 8.29 16.04
CA GLY A 233 -9.83 7.41 16.67
C GLY A 233 -10.16 7.86 18.08
#